data_AF-A0A3B6LYW1-F1
#
_entry.id   AF-A0A3B6LYW1-F1
#
_cell.length_a   1.000
_cell.length_b   1.000
_cell.length_c   1.000
_cell.angle_alpha   90.00
_cell.angle_beta   90.00
_cell.angle_gamma   90.00
#
_symmetry.space_group_name_H-M   'P 1'
#
loop_
_entity.id
_entity.type
_entity.pdbx_description
1 polymer ?
#
loop_
_entity_poly.entity_id
_entity_poly.type
_entity_poly.pdbx_seq_one_letter_code
_entity_poly.pdbx_strand_id
1 'polypeptide(L)'
;MERLPAELVSAAFAGTTPRDAGRAAMVSTAFRAAADSDAVWARFLPPLELVTPEPQSKKDMFLRLLDGPVLLRDRLMDMTMWLDRETFAKCYMLSARKLFIASSHMPQHWSWIPLSDSMFALVISLIVLKRIIAWFSEGAQLNSVTWLEISGSIHTDMLTPDSKYGAYLVFKRTQNFSGFNYPIQKATLYFGQIMEYTSPVLLGENWTPPPELGVAQPQRRADGWMEISLGHFHTSGNPFYAVMSFSLMETEGEVTQKRGLIVHGIEIRREKSG
;
A
#
# COMPACT_ATOMS: atom_id res chain seq x y z
N MET A 1 -46.67 -1.06 21.62
CA MET A 1 -45.31 -1.57 21.32
C MET A 1 -44.48 -0.34 20.97
N GLU A 2 -43.72 0.17 21.93
CA GLU A 2 -42.96 1.41 21.75
C GLU A 2 -41.87 1.20 20.68
N ARG A 3 -41.85 2.07 19.67
CA ARG A 3 -40.82 2.06 18.64
C ARG A 3 -39.54 2.60 19.28
N LEU A 4 -38.49 1.78 19.30
CA LEU A 4 -37.14 2.22 19.66
C LEU A 4 -36.76 3.46 18.82
N PRO A 5 -36.23 4.53 19.44
CA PRO A 5 -35.72 5.70 18.72
C PRO A 5 -34.67 5.32 17.67
N ALA A 6 -34.75 5.93 16.49
CA ALA A 6 -33.84 5.65 15.37
C ALA A 6 -32.36 5.89 15.73
N GLU A 7 -32.10 6.81 16.66
CA GLU A 7 -30.75 7.12 17.15
C GLU A 7 -30.14 5.96 17.96
N LEU A 8 -30.94 5.29 18.81
CA LEU A 8 -30.47 4.13 19.58
C LEU A 8 -30.20 2.94 18.66
N VAL A 9 -31.04 2.75 17.63
CA VAL A 9 -30.84 1.70 16.62
C VAL A 9 -29.58 1.98 15.80
N SER A 10 -29.34 3.24 15.42
CA SER A 10 -28.12 3.65 14.70
C SER A 10 -26.88 3.49 15.58
N ALA A 11 -26.95 3.86 16.86
CA ALA A 11 -25.84 3.66 17.80
C ALA A 11 -25.51 2.18 18.00
N ALA A 12 -26.52 1.30 18.06
CA ALA A 12 -26.31 -0.13 18.11
C ALA A 12 -25.58 -0.63 16.86
N PHE A 13 -26.03 -0.24 15.65
CA PHE A 13 -25.37 -0.63 14.40
C PHE A 13 -23.96 -0.06 14.26
N ALA A 14 -23.70 1.14 14.78
CA ALA A 14 -22.36 1.74 14.79
C ALA A 14 -21.34 0.92 15.62
N GLY A 15 -21.81 0.09 16.55
CA GLY A 15 -21.00 -0.86 17.31
C GLY A 15 -20.86 -2.25 16.68
N THR A 16 -21.43 -2.48 15.50
CA THR A 16 -21.36 -3.76 14.78
C THR A 16 -20.31 -3.73 13.67
N THR A 17 -20.19 -4.80 12.88
CA THR A 17 -19.35 -4.80 11.67
C THR A 17 -20.09 -4.16 10.48
N PRO A 18 -19.38 -3.65 9.46
CA PRO A 18 -20.01 -3.17 8.23
C PRO A 18 -20.93 -4.21 7.57
N ARG A 19 -20.56 -5.49 7.68
CA ARG A 19 -21.35 -6.61 7.16
C ARG A 19 -22.66 -6.77 7.92
N ASP A 20 -22.64 -6.65 9.23
CA ASP A 20 -23.83 -6.78 10.06
C ASP A 20 -24.78 -5.59 9.88
N ALA A 21 -24.25 -4.37 9.77
CA ALA A 21 -25.04 -3.19 9.41
C ALA A 21 -25.73 -3.39 8.05
N GLY A 22 -25.00 -3.90 7.03
CA GLY A 22 -25.58 -4.23 5.72
C GLY A 22 -26.67 -5.30 5.77
N ARG A 23 -26.50 -6.33 6.61
CA ARG A 23 -27.54 -7.36 6.84
C ARG A 23 -28.76 -6.78 7.55
N ALA A 24 -28.56 -5.94 8.56
CA ALA A 24 -29.63 -5.28 9.29
C ALA A 24 -30.48 -4.38 8.36
N ALA A 25 -29.84 -3.69 7.41
CA ALA A 25 -30.52 -2.85 6.41
C ALA A 25 -31.50 -3.62 5.50
N MET A 26 -31.40 -4.95 5.44
CA MET A 26 -32.31 -5.81 4.67
C MET A 26 -33.57 -6.21 5.44
N VAL A 27 -33.61 -6.00 6.76
CA VAL A 27 -34.71 -6.48 7.63
C VAL A 27 -35.98 -5.65 7.47
N SER A 28 -35.86 -4.32 7.42
CA SER A 28 -37.00 -3.40 7.26
C SER A 28 -36.56 -2.03 6.75
N THR A 29 -37.50 -1.21 6.31
CA THR A 29 -37.23 0.18 5.88
C THR A 29 -36.69 1.05 7.02
N ALA A 30 -37.19 0.85 8.25
CA ALA A 30 -36.70 1.55 9.44
C ALA A 30 -35.26 1.14 9.80
N PHE A 31 -34.94 -0.15 9.69
CA PHE A 31 -33.58 -0.65 9.92
C PHE A 31 -32.63 -0.16 8.84
N ARG A 32 -33.07 -0.13 7.58
CA ARG A 32 -32.28 0.45 6.48
C ARG A 32 -31.93 1.91 6.74
N ALA A 33 -32.90 2.73 7.11
CA ALA A 33 -32.67 4.14 7.38
C ALA A 33 -31.65 4.36 8.52
N ALA A 34 -31.72 3.55 9.58
CA ALA A 34 -30.77 3.63 10.70
C ALA A 34 -29.37 3.09 10.32
N ALA A 35 -29.30 1.93 9.65
CA ALA A 35 -28.05 1.26 9.27
C ALA A 35 -27.28 2.03 8.18
N ASP A 36 -27.98 2.73 7.29
CA ASP A 36 -27.37 3.53 6.22
C ASP A 36 -27.03 4.96 6.66
N SER A 37 -27.22 5.31 7.93
CA SER A 37 -26.91 6.63 8.45
C SER A 37 -25.40 6.89 8.50
N ASP A 38 -25.02 8.14 8.22
CA ASP A 38 -23.61 8.55 8.29
C ASP A 38 -23.02 8.40 9.71
N ALA A 39 -23.84 8.40 10.76
CA ALA A 39 -23.38 8.14 12.13
C ALA A 39 -22.78 6.74 12.27
N VAL A 40 -23.39 5.74 11.62
CA VAL A 40 -22.90 4.35 11.58
C VAL A 40 -21.63 4.26 10.74
N TRP A 41 -21.69 4.71 9.49
CA TRP A 41 -20.58 4.55 8.55
C TRP A 41 -19.35 5.40 8.90
N ALA A 42 -19.51 6.47 9.67
CA ALA A 42 -18.39 7.22 10.25
C ALA A 42 -17.47 6.38 11.13
N ARG A 43 -18.00 5.32 11.77
CA ARG A 43 -17.19 4.43 12.63
C ARG A 43 -16.40 3.41 11.83
N PHE A 44 -16.84 3.10 10.62
CA PHE A 44 -16.18 2.15 9.73
C PHE A 44 -15.13 2.81 8.85
N LEU A 45 -15.21 4.13 8.67
CA LEU A 45 -14.25 4.89 7.90
C LEU A 45 -13.00 5.23 8.72
N PRO A 46 -11.81 5.16 8.12
CA PRO A 46 -10.62 5.79 8.68
C PRO A 46 -10.84 7.32 8.81
N PRO A 47 -10.12 8.00 9.72
CA PRO A 47 -10.14 9.45 9.85
C PRO A 47 -9.47 10.08 8.62
N LEU A 48 -10.21 10.17 7.52
CA LEU A 48 -9.75 10.71 6.26
C LEU A 48 -10.43 12.05 5.99
N GLU A 49 -9.62 13.05 5.67
CA GLU A 49 -10.10 14.29 5.04
C GLU A 49 -10.28 14.05 3.54
N LEU A 50 -11.55 13.81 3.23
CA LEU A 50 -12.27 13.67 1.96
C LEU A 50 -11.50 13.69 0.62
N VAL A 51 -11.80 12.61 -0.10
CA VAL A 51 -11.54 12.26 -1.49
C VAL A 51 -12.22 13.24 -2.46
N THR A 52 -11.67 13.45 -3.66
CA THR A 52 -12.39 14.16 -4.75
C THR A 52 -12.93 13.24 -5.85
N PRO A 53 -14.15 13.50 -6.38
CA PRO A 53 -15.18 14.39 -5.83
C PRO A 53 -15.66 13.88 -4.47
N GLU A 54 -16.21 14.78 -3.65
CA GLU A 54 -16.73 14.41 -2.33
C GLU A 54 -17.84 13.36 -2.49
N PRO A 55 -17.79 12.27 -1.70
CA PRO A 55 -18.81 11.24 -1.71
C PRO A 55 -20.15 11.80 -1.21
N GLN A 56 -21.27 11.28 -1.72
CA GLN A 56 -22.61 11.73 -1.33
C GLN A 56 -23.00 11.27 0.09
N SER A 57 -22.37 10.19 0.57
CA SER A 57 -22.52 9.67 1.93
C SER A 57 -21.24 8.98 2.40
N LYS A 58 -21.12 8.73 3.71
CA LYS A 58 -20.01 7.94 4.28
C LYS A 58 -20.06 6.48 3.85
N LYS A 59 -21.25 5.95 3.59
CA LYS A 59 -21.42 4.63 2.98
C LYS A 59 -20.84 4.58 1.57
N ASP A 60 -21.10 5.59 0.74
CA ASP A 60 -20.51 5.68 -0.60
C ASP A 60 -18.98 5.79 -0.55
N MET A 61 -18.45 6.54 0.43
CA MET A 61 -17.00 6.59 0.66
C MET A 61 -16.43 5.21 0.99
N PHE A 62 -17.11 4.46 1.85
CA PHE A 62 -16.69 3.11 2.23
C PHE A 62 -16.69 2.17 1.03
N LEU A 63 -17.74 2.21 0.20
CA LEU A 63 -17.81 1.41 -1.02
C LEU A 63 -16.70 1.77 -2.02
N ARG A 64 -16.38 3.07 -2.18
CA ARG A 64 -15.25 3.51 -3.02
C ARG A 64 -13.90 2.95 -2.54
N LEU A 65 -13.69 2.90 -1.23
CA LEU A 65 -12.47 2.32 -0.66
C LEU A 65 -12.40 0.80 -0.85
N LEU A 66 -13.54 0.11 -0.98
CA LEU A 66 -13.58 -1.32 -1.35
C LEU A 66 -13.38 -1.57 -2.84
N ASP A 67 -13.72 -0.60 -3.68
CA ASP A 67 -13.60 -0.71 -5.13
C ASP A 67 -12.16 -0.51 -5.62
N GLY A 68 -11.32 0.19 -4.85
CA GLY A 68 -9.91 0.31 -5.18
C GLY A 68 -9.17 1.39 -4.41
N PRO A 69 -7.89 1.60 -4.76
CA PRO A 69 -7.03 2.60 -4.15
C PRO A 69 -7.56 4.02 -4.39
N VAL A 70 -7.54 4.82 -3.32
CA VAL A 70 -7.95 6.22 -3.33
C VAL A 70 -6.82 7.09 -2.80
N LEU A 71 -6.53 8.19 -3.51
CA LEU A 71 -5.53 9.17 -3.09
C LEU A 71 -5.99 9.93 -1.84
N LEU A 72 -5.07 10.08 -0.88
CA LEU A 72 -5.29 10.87 0.33
C LEU A 72 -4.91 12.33 0.06
N ARG A 73 -5.77 13.29 0.44
CA ARG A 73 -5.56 14.73 0.22
C ARG A 73 -4.81 15.35 1.42
N ASP A 74 -3.81 16.18 1.14
CA ASP A 74 -2.82 16.83 2.06
C ASP A 74 -1.82 15.88 2.76
N ARG A 75 -0.59 16.36 3.09
CA ARG A 75 0.65 15.71 3.66
C ARG A 75 0.99 14.23 3.28
N LEU A 76 0.13 13.60 2.51
CA LEU A 76 -0.03 12.19 2.19
C LEU A 76 -0.36 12.04 0.69
N MET A 77 -0.22 13.10 -0.12
CA MET A 77 -0.53 13.07 -1.57
C MET A 77 0.23 11.99 -2.34
N ASP A 78 1.34 11.54 -1.77
CA ASP A 78 2.20 10.50 -2.30
C ASP A 78 1.83 9.10 -1.78
N MET A 79 0.64 8.90 -1.21
CA MET A 79 0.10 7.58 -0.86
C MET A 79 -1.38 7.41 -1.24
N THR A 80 -1.77 6.15 -1.46
CA THR A 80 -3.16 5.75 -1.67
C THR A 80 -3.59 4.76 -0.60
N MET A 81 -4.88 4.72 -0.29
CA MET A 81 -5.48 3.77 0.63
C MET A 81 -6.70 3.09 0.01
N TRP A 82 -6.90 1.82 0.34
CA TRP A 82 -8.12 1.06 0.09
C TRP A 82 -8.42 0.16 1.28
N LEU A 83 -9.61 -0.45 1.27
CA LEU A 83 -9.99 -1.48 2.23
C LEU A 83 -9.90 -2.85 1.55
N ASP A 84 -9.31 -3.81 2.25
CA ASP A 84 -9.38 -5.20 1.83
C ASP A 84 -10.85 -5.67 1.83
N ARG A 85 -11.29 -6.31 0.75
CA ARG A 85 -12.70 -6.66 0.54
C ARG A 85 -13.21 -7.73 1.51
N GLU A 86 -12.33 -8.58 2.00
CA GLU A 86 -12.70 -9.72 2.85
C GLU A 86 -12.67 -9.33 4.32
N THR A 87 -11.59 -8.66 4.73
CA THR A 87 -11.28 -8.36 6.13
C THR A 87 -11.64 -6.92 6.53
N PHE A 88 -11.94 -6.04 5.57
CA PHE A 88 -12.11 -4.60 5.78
C PHE A 88 -10.89 -3.93 6.43
N ALA A 89 -9.72 -4.56 6.37
CA ALA A 89 -8.49 -4.00 6.89
C ALA A 89 -7.99 -2.88 5.97
N LYS A 90 -7.33 -1.89 6.56
CA LYS A 90 -6.81 -0.73 5.82
C LYS A 90 -5.52 -1.14 5.10
N CYS A 91 -5.47 -0.93 3.79
CA CYS A 91 -4.29 -1.18 2.96
C CYS A 91 -3.77 0.13 2.40
N TYR A 92 -2.46 0.21 2.18
CA TYR A 92 -1.79 1.43 1.75
C TYR A 92 -0.78 1.13 0.65
N MET A 93 -0.55 2.11 -0.21
CA MET A 93 0.57 2.13 -1.15
C MET A 93 1.27 3.47 -1.01
N LEU A 94 2.54 3.43 -0.59
CA LEU A 94 3.41 4.60 -0.58
C LEU A 94 4.08 4.70 -1.93
N SER A 95 3.85 5.78 -2.68
CA SER A 95 4.51 5.99 -3.96
C SER A 95 6.01 6.19 -3.81
N ALA A 96 6.73 6.01 -4.91
CA ALA A 96 8.16 6.32 -4.99
C ALA A 96 8.51 7.74 -4.51
N ARG A 97 7.61 8.72 -4.67
CA ARG A 97 7.79 10.10 -4.17
C ARG A 97 7.74 10.21 -2.65
N LYS A 98 6.99 9.31 -1.99
CA LYS A 98 6.93 9.23 -0.51
C LYS A 98 8.15 8.52 0.08
N LEU A 99 8.86 7.73 -0.71
CA LEU A 99 9.98 6.92 -0.25
C LEU A 99 11.25 7.77 -0.13
N PHE A 100 12.09 7.39 0.83
CA PHE A 100 13.48 7.77 0.81
C PHE A 100 14.20 6.87 -0.20
N ILE A 101 14.77 7.49 -1.22
CA ILE A 101 15.61 6.81 -2.21
C ILE A 101 16.96 7.49 -2.20
N ALA A 102 18.00 6.76 -1.81
CA ALA A 102 19.35 7.30 -1.77
C ALA A 102 19.76 7.82 -3.15
N SER A 103 20.36 9.01 -3.17
CA SER A 103 20.78 9.69 -4.39
C SER A 103 19.67 10.06 -5.39
N SER A 104 18.39 10.04 -5.01
CA SER A 104 17.28 10.36 -5.91
C SER A 104 17.23 11.81 -6.41
N HIS A 105 17.94 12.73 -5.76
CA HIS A 105 18.11 14.11 -6.18
C HIS A 105 19.12 14.27 -7.33
N MET A 106 19.89 13.23 -7.65
CA MET A 106 20.89 13.21 -8.72
C MET A 106 20.30 12.60 -10.01
N PRO A 107 20.08 13.40 -11.08
CA PRO A 107 19.48 12.89 -12.33
C PRO A 107 20.27 11.77 -13.00
N GLN A 108 21.59 11.74 -12.82
CA GLN A 108 22.46 10.67 -13.31
C GLN A 108 22.22 9.32 -12.61
N HIS A 109 21.65 9.35 -11.41
CA HIS A 109 21.35 8.16 -10.61
C HIS A 109 19.90 7.73 -10.77
N TRP A 110 18.96 8.68 -10.73
CA TRP A 110 17.53 8.42 -10.82
C TRP A 110 16.80 9.40 -11.72
N SER A 111 15.82 8.91 -12.45
CA SER A 111 14.86 9.72 -13.21
C SER A 111 13.45 9.46 -12.70
N TRP A 112 12.70 10.54 -12.51
CA TRP A 112 11.27 10.46 -12.22
C TRP A 112 10.52 10.36 -13.54
N ILE A 113 9.87 9.22 -13.76
CA ILE A 113 9.23 8.90 -15.03
C ILE A 113 7.72 8.85 -14.86
N PRO A 114 6.94 9.30 -15.83
CA PRO A 114 5.50 9.11 -15.77
C PRO A 114 5.13 7.63 -15.86
N LEU A 115 4.31 7.15 -14.93
CA LEU A 115 3.81 5.77 -14.98
C LEU A 115 2.60 5.62 -15.92
N SER A 116 2.03 6.75 -16.39
CA SER A 116 0.92 6.78 -17.34
C SER A 116 1.30 6.34 -18.77
N ASP A 117 2.57 6.03 -19.03
CA ASP A 117 3.07 5.77 -20.37
C ASP A 117 3.00 4.28 -20.73
N SER A 118 1.77 3.83 -21.00
CA SER A 118 1.57 2.82 -22.03
C SER A 118 1.46 3.53 -23.37
N MET A 119 2.39 3.25 -24.29
CA MET A 119 2.30 3.60 -25.72
C MET A 119 1.00 3.11 -26.41
N PHE A 120 0.09 2.42 -25.70
CA PHE A 120 -1.25 2.02 -26.16
C PHE A 120 -2.38 2.97 -25.70
N ALA A 121 -2.08 4.06 -24.99
CA ALA A 121 -3.12 4.98 -24.48
C ALA A 121 -3.72 5.92 -25.55
N LEU A 122 -3.26 5.87 -26.81
CA LEU A 122 -3.75 6.77 -27.88
C LEU A 122 -5.17 6.46 -28.40
N VAL A 123 -5.83 5.40 -27.94
CA VAL A 123 -7.16 5.02 -28.50
C VAL A 123 -8.33 5.21 -27.53
N ILE A 124 -8.13 5.42 -26.23
CA ILE A 124 -9.27 5.49 -25.31
C ILE A 124 -9.56 6.93 -24.89
N SER A 125 -10.27 7.63 -25.76
CA SER A 125 -11.02 8.83 -25.41
C SER A 125 -12.30 8.42 -24.67
N LEU A 126 -12.19 8.08 -23.40
CA LEU A 126 -13.32 8.12 -22.46
C LEU A 126 -12.80 8.70 -21.15
N ILE A 127 -13.29 9.89 -20.81
CA ILE A 127 -12.97 10.73 -19.65
C ILE A 127 -13.15 9.98 -18.30
N VAL A 128 -13.72 8.78 -18.31
CA VAL A 128 -13.91 7.90 -17.15
C VAL A 128 -12.70 7.00 -16.87
N LEU A 129 -11.97 6.52 -17.90
CA LEU A 129 -10.83 5.60 -17.70
C LEU A 129 -9.53 6.32 -17.32
N LYS A 130 -9.39 7.60 -17.70
CA LYS A 130 -8.26 8.46 -17.26
C LYS A 130 -8.16 8.57 -15.73
N ARG A 131 -9.27 8.44 -15.00
CA ARG A 131 -9.30 8.52 -13.54
C ARG A 131 -8.89 7.23 -12.81
N ILE A 132 -8.88 6.09 -13.52
CA ILE A 132 -8.47 4.78 -12.97
C ILE A 132 -6.98 4.52 -13.26
N ILE A 133 -6.44 5.09 -14.34
CA ILE A 133 -5.06 4.84 -14.80
C ILE A 133 -4.04 5.84 -14.21
N ALA A 134 -4.50 6.98 -13.69
CA ALA A 134 -3.62 8.00 -13.11
C ALA A 134 -3.50 7.85 -11.59
N TRP A 135 -2.95 6.73 -11.11
CA TRP A 135 -2.60 6.59 -9.70
C TRP A 135 -1.09 6.42 -9.53
N PHE A 136 -0.51 7.51 -9.01
CA PHE A 136 0.89 7.93 -9.06
C PHE A 136 1.34 8.34 -10.45
N SER A 137 1.38 9.65 -10.69
CA SER A 137 1.84 10.20 -11.96
C SER A 137 3.30 9.89 -12.21
N GLU A 138 4.09 9.48 -11.22
CA GLU A 138 5.53 9.27 -11.36
C GLU A 138 6.07 8.06 -10.58
N GLY A 139 6.98 7.31 -11.21
CA GLY A 139 7.81 6.29 -10.58
C GLY A 139 9.29 6.68 -10.64
N ALA A 140 10.12 6.03 -9.83
CA ALA A 140 11.56 6.28 -9.82
C ALA A 140 12.29 5.23 -10.66
N GLN A 141 12.84 5.64 -11.80
CA GLN A 141 13.69 4.81 -12.64
C GLN A 141 15.16 4.97 -12.22
N LEU A 142 15.80 3.85 -11.92
CA LEU A 142 17.22 3.78 -11.63
C LEU A 142 18.04 3.82 -12.91
N ASN A 143 18.80 4.90 -13.10
CA ASN A 143 19.71 5.05 -14.22
C ASN A 143 21.04 4.35 -13.96
N SER A 144 21.66 4.62 -12.80
CA SER A 144 22.95 4.05 -12.41
C SER A 144 23.33 4.38 -10.97
N VAL A 145 23.44 3.37 -10.11
CA VAL A 145 24.05 3.52 -8.77
C VAL A 145 24.91 2.30 -8.43
N THR A 146 25.81 2.45 -7.47
CA THR A 146 26.53 1.33 -6.85
C THR A 146 25.98 0.98 -5.47
N TRP A 147 25.47 1.99 -4.76
CA TRP A 147 24.75 1.87 -3.49
C TRP A 147 23.25 1.94 -3.73
N LEU A 148 22.48 0.97 -3.25
CA LEU A 148 21.02 0.98 -3.30
C LEU A 148 20.43 1.09 -1.90
N GLU A 149 19.56 2.07 -1.70
CA GLU A 149 18.76 2.17 -0.48
C GLU A 149 17.41 2.78 -0.82
N ILE A 150 16.35 2.02 -0.54
CA ILE A 150 14.97 2.43 -0.70
C ILE A 150 14.28 2.15 0.63
N SER A 151 13.78 3.20 1.27
CA SER A 151 13.17 3.11 2.59
C SER A 151 11.85 3.86 2.62
N GLY A 152 10.92 3.39 3.45
CA GLY A 152 9.69 4.11 3.73
C GLY A 152 9.19 3.79 5.12
N SER A 153 8.15 4.50 5.53
CA SER A 153 7.57 4.33 6.85
C SER A 153 6.09 4.66 6.86
N ILE A 154 5.38 4.03 7.80
CA ILE A 154 3.96 4.28 8.06
C ILE A 154 3.75 4.36 9.57
N HIS A 155 2.83 5.23 9.99
CA HIS A 155 2.40 5.23 11.37
C HIS A 155 1.45 4.05 11.64
N THR A 156 1.64 3.36 12.76
CA THR A 156 0.93 2.12 13.08
C THR A 156 -0.54 2.37 13.45
N ASP A 157 -0.88 3.57 13.92
CA ASP A 157 -2.25 4.03 14.17
C ASP A 157 -3.09 4.17 12.88
N MET A 158 -2.42 4.35 11.73
CA MET A 158 -3.07 4.35 10.42
C MET A 158 -3.55 2.95 10.06
N LEU A 159 -2.93 1.89 10.56
CA LEU A 159 -3.27 0.50 10.24
C LEU A 159 -4.45 0.00 11.08
N THR A 160 -5.00 -1.16 10.70
CA THR A 160 -5.95 -1.87 11.57
C THR A 160 -5.19 -2.46 12.76
N PRO A 161 -5.63 -2.21 14.01
CA PRO A 161 -5.01 -2.77 15.21
C PRO A 161 -5.06 -4.31 15.23
N ASP A 162 -4.17 -4.91 16.04
CA ASP A 162 -4.14 -6.36 16.31
C ASP A 162 -4.21 -7.22 15.03
N SER A 163 -3.40 -6.86 14.05
CA SER A 163 -3.41 -7.46 12.72
C SER A 163 -1.99 -7.67 12.19
N LYS A 164 -1.79 -8.77 11.46
CA LYS A 164 -0.55 -9.06 10.74
C LYS A 164 -0.54 -8.38 9.37
N TYR A 165 0.51 -7.63 9.09
CA TYR A 165 0.73 -6.92 7.82
C TYR A 165 2.02 -7.39 7.15
N GLY A 166 2.03 -7.35 5.82
CA GLY A 166 3.24 -7.47 5.00
C GLY A 166 3.53 -6.15 4.29
N ALA A 167 4.82 -5.84 4.14
CA ALA A 167 5.31 -4.75 3.30
C ALA A 167 5.95 -5.32 2.04
N TYR A 168 5.61 -4.77 0.87
CA TYR A 168 6.06 -5.27 -0.42
C TYR A 168 6.57 -4.14 -1.30
N LEU A 169 7.80 -4.25 -1.81
CA LEU A 169 8.30 -3.35 -2.83
C LEU A 169 7.64 -3.71 -4.17
N VAL A 170 6.97 -2.75 -4.81
CA VAL A 170 6.34 -2.91 -6.13
C VAL A 170 7.20 -2.21 -7.19
N PHE A 171 7.64 -2.97 -8.19
CA PHE A 171 8.62 -2.51 -9.16
C PHE A 171 8.53 -3.19 -10.53
N LYS A 172 9.24 -2.63 -11.51
CA LYS A 172 9.46 -3.19 -12.85
C LYS A 172 10.95 -3.26 -13.16
N ARG A 173 11.30 -4.15 -14.07
CA ARG A 173 12.63 -4.24 -14.68
C ARG A 173 12.54 -3.71 -16.10
N THR A 174 13.45 -2.84 -16.47
CA THR A 174 13.61 -2.37 -17.86
C THR A 174 14.48 -3.35 -18.65
N GLN A 175 14.65 -3.10 -19.95
CA GLN A 175 15.50 -3.92 -20.81
C GLN A 175 16.99 -3.88 -20.41
N ASN A 176 17.46 -2.82 -19.77
CA ASN A 176 18.85 -2.69 -19.31
C ASN A 176 19.02 -3.03 -17.82
N PHE A 177 18.10 -3.79 -17.25
CA PHE A 177 18.17 -4.21 -15.85
C PHE A 177 19.42 -5.08 -15.59
N SER A 178 20.29 -4.63 -14.69
CA SER A 178 21.54 -5.31 -14.38
C SER A 178 22.07 -4.95 -13.00
N GLY A 179 22.95 -5.79 -12.44
CA GLY A 179 23.69 -5.49 -11.21
C GLY A 179 23.02 -5.92 -9.91
N PHE A 180 21.97 -6.74 -9.97
CA PHE A 180 21.18 -7.16 -8.81
C PHE A 180 21.33 -8.64 -8.42
N ASN A 181 22.20 -9.39 -9.12
CA ASN A 181 22.45 -10.81 -8.79
C ASN A 181 23.41 -10.95 -7.59
N TYR A 182 24.31 -9.99 -7.41
CA TYR A 182 25.26 -9.95 -6.31
C TYR A 182 25.84 -8.53 -6.10
N PRO A 183 26.02 -8.06 -4.85
CA PRO A 183 25.58 -8.71 -3.61
C PRO A 183 24.05 -8.81 -3.48
N ILE A 184 23.59 -9.74 -2.64
CA ILE A 184 22.15 -9.93 -2.35
C ILE A 184 21.67 -8.73 -1.52
N GLN A 185 20.51 -8.19 -1.86
CA GLN A 185 19.93 -7.07 -1.13
C GLN A 185 19.39 -7.54 0.23
N LYS A 186 19.34 -6.64 1.21
CA LYS A 186 18.79 -6.90 2.55
C LYS A 186 17.50 -6.12 2.71
N ALA A 187 16.41 -6.80 3.07
CA ALA A 187 15.21 -6.12 3.54
C ALA A 187 15.17 -6.10 5.05
N THR A 188 14.83 -4.95 5.63
CA THR A 188 14.81 -4.77 7.09
C THR A 188 13.58 -4.00 7.53
N LEU A 189 12.94 -4.47 8.62
CA LEU A 189 11.84 -3.79 9.30
C LEU A 189 12.30 -3.23 10.66
N TYR A 190 11.82 -2.04 10.99
CA TYR A 190 12.10 -1.34 12.24
C TYR A 190 10.82 -0.80 12.89
N PHE A 191 10.66 -1.02 14.19
CA PHE A 191 9.73 -0.24 15.02
C PHE A 191 10.50 0.87 15.72
N GLY A 192 10.29 2.12 15.29
CA GLY A 192 11.11 3.25 15.72
C GLY A 192 12.60 3.02 15.39
N GLN A 193 13.41 2.75 16.41
CA GLN A 193 14.85 2.47 16.29
C GLN A 193 15.22 1.00 16.50
N ILE A 194 14.25 0.15 16.85
CA ILE A 194 14.50 -1.28 17.10
C ILE A 194 14.31 -2.06 15.81
N MET A 195 15.37 -2.75 15.38
CA MET A 195 15.31 -3.70 14.27
C MET A 195 14.54 -4.95 14.71
N GLU A 196 13.47 -5.29 14.00
CA GLU A 196 12.68 -6.50 14.30
C GLU A 196 12.96 -7.65 13.35
N TYR A 197 13.23 -7.35 12.09
CA TYR A 197 13.34 -8.35 11.05
C TYR A 197 14.37 -7.93 10.03
N THR A 198 15.23 -8.86 9.63
CA THR A 198 16.09 -8.71 8.45
C THR A 198 16.07 -9.99 7.64
N SER A 199 16.04 -9.87 6.32
CA SER A 199 16.00 -11.02 5.42
C SER A 199 16.69 -10.73 4.09
N PRO A 200 17.40 -11.71 3.51
CA PRO A 200 17.94 -11.58 2.18
C PRO A 200 16.83 -11.54 1.12
N VAL A 201 17.00 -10.64 0.16
CA VAL A 201 16.06 -10.37 -0.92
C VAL A 201 16.85 -10.29 -2.22
N LEU A 202 16.42 -11.02 -3.25
CA LEU A 202 17.10 -11.03 -4.54
C LEU A 202 16.23 -10.37 -5.61
N LEU A 203 16.63 -9.19 -6.06
CA LEU A 203 16.00 -8.52 -7.20
C LEU A 203 16.48 -9.04 -8.56
N GLY A 204 17.53 -9.87 -8.62
CA GLY A 204 18.01 -10.53 -9.84
C GLY A 204 17.09 -11.65 -10.37
N GLU A 205 17.35 -12.12 -11.59
CA GLU A 205 16.68 -13.30 -12.19
C GLU A 205 17.65 -14.45 -12.51
N ASN A 206 18.93 -14.14 -12.72
CA ASN A 206 19.86 -15.07 -13.38
C ASN A 206 20.55 -16.02 -12.39
N TRP A 207 20.22 -15.92 -11.11
CA TRP A 207 20.74 -16.78 -10.07
C TRP A 207 19.59 -17.27 -9.21
N THR A 208 19.44 -18.60 -9.13
CA THR A 208 18.50 -19.24 -8.22
C THR A 208 19.23 -19.53 -6.90
N PRO A 209 18.94 -18.79 -5.81
CA PRO A 209 19.54 -19.07 -4.51
C PRO A 209 19.17 -20.48 -4.05
N PRO A 210 20.11 -21.22 -3.44
CA PRO A 210 19.78 -22.43 -2.71
C PRO A 210 18.64 -22.18 -1.72
N PRO A 211 17.65 -23.10 -1.61
CA PRO A 211 16.48 -22.92 -0.73
C PRO A 211 16.85 -22.61 0.73
N GLU A 212 17.98 -23.13 1.17
CA GLU A 212 18.53 -22.96 2.53
C GLU A 212 18.85 -21.51 2.90
N LEU A 213 19.07 -20.63 1.91
CA LEU A 213 19.32 -19.20 2.15
C LEU A 213 18.04 -18.40 2.47
N GLY A 214 16.84 -18.99 2.27
CA GLY A 214 15.57 -18.33 2.59
C GLY A 214 15.34 -17.01 1.86
N VAL A 215 15.97 -16.81 0.71
CA VAL A 215 15.96 -15.55 -0.02
C VAL A 215 14.60 -15.31 -0.66
N ALA A 216 13.98 -14.17 -0.36
CA ALA A 216 12.75 -13.77 -1.04
C ALA A 216 13.04 -13.52 -2.52
N GLN A 217 12.14 -14.01 -3.40
CA GLN A 217 12.22 -13.79 -4.84
C GLN A 217 11.01 -12.98 -5.34
N PRO A 218 11.15 -12.20 -6.42
CA PRO A 218 10.07 -11.38 -6.92
C PRO A 218 8.97 -12.22 -7.54
N GLN A 219 7.73 -11.83 -7.29
CA GLN A 219 6.55 -12.44 -7.87
C GLN A 219 5.91 -11.49 -8.87
N ARG A 220 5.46 -12.02 -10.01
CA ARG A 220 4.77 -11.23 -11.02
C ARG A 220 3.29 -11.08 -10.64
N ARG A 221 2.81 -9.85 -10.68
CA ARG A 221 1.41 -9.48 -10.41
C ARG A 221 0.59 -9.53 -11.69
N ALA A 222 -0.74 -9.60 -11.54
CA ALA A 222 -1.68 -9.59 -12.66
C ALA A 222 -1.68 -8.27 -13.45
N ASP A 223 -1.32 -7.16 -12.81
CA ASP A 223 -1.18 -5.82 -13.42
C ASP A 223 0.14 -5.65 -14.21
N GLY A 224 0.98 -6.69 -14.26
CA GLY A 224 2.26 -6.69 -14.95
C GLY A 224 3.41 -6.03 -14.18
N TRP A 225 3.17 -5.55 -12.96
CA TRP A 225 4.24 -5.21 -12.02
C TRP A 225 4.82 -6.46 -11.36
N MET A 226 5.97 -6.31 -10.71
CA MET A 226 6.52 -7.29 -9.79
C MET A 226 6.39 -6.78 -8.36
N GLU A 227 6.31 -7.71 -7.42
CA GLU A 227 6.41 -7.42 -6.01
C GLU A 227 7.42 -8.35 -5.33
N ILE A 228 8.03 -7.85 -4.26
CA ILE A 228 8.85 -8.67 -3.37
C ILE A 228 8.59 -8.29 -1.92
N SER A 229 8.51 -9.29 -1.04
CA SER A 229 8.30 -9.05 0.40
C SER A 229 9.54 -8.42 1.03
N LEU A 230 9.32 -7.35 1.78
CA LEU A 230 10.32 -6.72 2.66
C LEU A 230 10.23 -7.24 4.10
N GLY A 231 9.20 -8.04 4.40
CA GLY A 231 8.94 -8.60 5.72
C GLY A 231 7.48 -8.48 6.15
N HIS A 232 7.21 -9.03 7.32
CA HIS A 232 5.89 -9.05 7.95
C HIS A 232 6.00 -8.56 9.40
N PHE A 233 4.97 -7.86 9.89
CA PHE A 233 4.93 -7.30 11.23
C PHE A 233 3.52 -7.33 11.80
N HIS A 234 3.40 -7.20 13.13
CA HIS A 234 2.12 -7.21 13.82
C HIS A 234 1.79 -5.85 14.43
N THR A 235 0.57 -5.35 14.25
CA THR A 235 0.16 -4.00 14.71
C THR A 235 -0.18 -3.92 16.19
N SER A 236 -0.26 -5.04 16.92
CA SER A 236 -0.32 -5.01 18.39
C SER A 236 1.03 -4.73 19.07
N GLY A 237 2.08 -4.47 18.27
CA GLY A 237 3.43 -4.17 18.75
C GLY A 237 3.51 -2.87 19.55
N ASN A 238 4.24 -2.97 20.66
CA ASN A 238 4.77 -1.94 21.56
C ASN A 238 4.19 -0.50 21.45
N PRO A 239 3.46 0.00 22.48
CA PRO A 239 2.86 1.35 22.48
C PRO A 239 3.88 2.50 22.43
N PHE A 240 5.18 2.23 22.61
CA PHE A 240 6.24 3.23 22.54
C PHE A 240 6.68 3.56 21.10
N TYR A 241 6.38 2.71 20.11
CA TYR A 241 6.80 2.91 18.72
C TYR A 241 5.60 3.06 17.79
N ALA A 242 5.27 4.31 17.47
CA ALA A 242 4.16 4.64 16.59
C ALA A 242 4.50 4.53 15.09
N VAL A 243 5.75 4.19 14.72
CA VAL A 243 6.23 4.19 13.33
C VAL A 243 6.86 2.85 12.99
N MET A 244 6.33 2.22 11.95
CA MET A 244 6.91 1.06 11.27
C MET A 244 7.69 1.56 10.05
N SER A 245 8.98 1.24 9.98
CA SER A 245 9.84 1.54 8.85
C SER A 245 10.28 0.26 8.14
N PHE A 246 10.39 0.33 6.83
CA PHE A 246 10.80 -0.76 5.96
C PHE A 246 11.88 -0.24 5.02
N SER A 247 12.87 -1.09 4.76
CA SER A 247 14.01 -0.74 3.91
C SER A 247 14.43 -1.90 3.04
N LEU A 248 14.91 -1.59 1.84
CA LEU A 248 15.66 -2.49 0.97
C LEU A 248 17.03 -1.84 0.72
N MET A 249 18.09 -2.56 1.08
CA MET A 249 19.44 -2.01 1.15
C MET A 249 20.47 -2.92 0.46
N GLU A 250 21.41 -2.30 -0.23
CA GLU A 250 22.65 -2.88 -0.70
C GLU A 250 23.74 -1.82 -0.60
N THR A 251 24.31 -1.73 0.59
CA THR A 251 25.23 -0.66 1.02
C THR A 251 26.62 -1.19 1.42
N GLU A 252 26.74 -2.51 1.45
CA GLU A 252 27.92 -3.26 1.90
C GLU A 252 28.30 -4.28 0.82
N GLY A 253 29.60 -4.58 0.70
CA GLY A 253 30.11 -5.57 -0.24
C GLY A 253 30.71 -4.96 -1.50
N GLU A 254 30.80 -5.76 -2.56
CA GLU A 254 31.44 -5.37 -3.81
C GLU A 254 30.64 -4.28 -4.55
N VAL A 255 31.37 -3.36 -5.19
CA VAL A 255 30.80 -2.22 -5.90
C VAL A 255 30.25 -2.68 -7.26
N THR A 256 29.06 -3.27 -7.26
CA THR A 256 28.35 -3.64 -8.49
C THR A 256 27.46 -2.50 -8.96
N GLN A 257 27.64 -2.08 -10.22
CA GLN A 257 26.79 -1.06 -10.84
C GLN A 257 25.40 -1.60 -11.17
N LYS A 258 24.37 -0.91 -10.70
CA LYS A 258 22.95 -1.25 -10.81
C LYS A 258 22.22 -0.27 -11.69
N ARG A 259 21.37 -0.81 -12.57
CA ARG A 259 20.58 0.00 -13.51
C ARG A 259 19.24 -0.67 -13.79
N GLY A 260 18.29 0.12 -14.27
CA GLY A 260 17.10 -0.41 -14.94
C GLY A 260 15.97 -0.89 -14.03
N LEU A 261 15.99 -0.54 -12.74
CA LEU A 261 14.89 -0.76 -11.80
C LEU A 261 13.89 0.40 -11.90
N ILE A 262 12.60 0.14 -12.04
CA ILE A 262 11.54 1.16 -11.91
C ILE A 262 10.75 0.88 -10.64
N VAL A 263 10.83 1.78 -9.67
CA VAL A 263 10.08 1.68 -8.41
C VAL A 263 8.74 2.38 -8.56
N HIS A 264 7.65 1.64 -8.30
CA HIS A 264 6.33 2.22 -8.16
C HIS A 264 6.13 2.77 -6.74
N GLY A 265 6.49 1.96 -5.75
CA GLY A 265 6.25 2.26 -4.35
C GLY A 265 6.35 1.03 -3.44
N ILE A 266 5.90 1.18 -2.20
CA ILE A 266 5.79 0.10 -1.22
C ILE A 266 4.34 -0.08 -0.81
N GLU A 267 3.82 -1.28 -1.06
CA GLU A 267 2.47 -1.71 -0.72
C GLU A 267 2.46 -2.35 0.67
N ILE A 268 1.54 -1.92 1.51
CA ILE A 268 1.34 -2.41 2.88
C ILE A 268 -0.07 -2.97 2.93
N ARG A 269 -0.17 -4.29 3.12
CA ARG A 269 -1.46 -4.99 3.13
C ARG A 269 -1.50 -6.03 4.24
N ARG A 270 -2.71 -6.28 4.72
CA ARG A 270 -2.95 -7.33 5.72
C ARG A 270 -2.62 -8.69 5.11
N GLU A 271 -1.97 -9.54 5.89
CA GLU A 271 -1.75 -10.93 5.49
C GLU A 271 -3.06 -11.71 5.68
N LYS A 272 -3.47 -12.44 4.66
CA LYS A 272 -4.62 -13.34 4.77
C LYS A 272 -4.18 -14.53 5.63
N SER A 273 -4.93 -14.79 6.70
CA SER A 273 -4.80 -16.06 7.42
C SER A 273 -5.07 -17.19 6.43
N GLY A 274 -4.08 -18.06 6.22
CA GLY A 274 -4.24 -19.27 5.42
C GLY A 274 -5.24 -20.25 6.03
#